data_AF-A0AAW5F4Z0-F1
#
_entry.id   AF-A0AAW5F4Z0-F1
#
_cell.length_a   1.000
_cell.length_b   1.000
_cell.length_c   1.000
_cell.angle_alpha   90.00
_cell.angle_beta   90.00
_cell.angle_gamma   90.00
#
_symmetry.space_group_name_H-M   'P 1'
#
loop_
_entity.id
_entity.type
_entity.pdbx_description
1 polymer ?
#
loop_
_entity_poly.entity_id
_entity_poly.type
_entity_poly.pdbx_seq_one_letter_code
_entity_poly.pdbx_strand_id
1 'polypeptide(L)'
;MSNYIPGNQKHFPLDDRIYIENSLNKGYSFKVIAKYLCKNPTQWDVNMIVNHINSTPRNSLDVKTPYDSALESFGENTVKALQLKRVSPDEVNLTPKLSRFNHELTYKNLLSDWK
;
A
#
# COMPACT_ATOMS: atom_id res chain seq x y z
N MET A 1 28.97 9.25 10.07
CA MET A 1 27.76 10.11 10.04
C MET A 1 26.75 9.51 9.06
N SER A 2 25.48 9.37 9.44
CA SER A 2 24.43 8.87 8.53
C SER A 2 23.93 9.99 7.61
N ASN A 3 23.96 9.78 6.31
CA ASN A 3 23.46 10.71 5.29
C ASN A 3 21.93 10.69 5.24
N TYR A 4 21.29 11.21 6.29
CA TYR A 4 19.84 11.26 6.41
C TYR A 4 19.28 12.42 5.58
N ILE A 5 18.36 12.14 4.66
CA ILE A 5 17.73 13.16 3.77
C ILE A 5 16.39 13.60 4.37
N PRO A 6 16.19 14.88 4.74
CA PRO A 6 14.91 15.34 5.28
C PRO A 6 13.78 15.26 4.24
N GLY A 7 12.66 14.61 4.59
CA GLY A 7 11.55 14.35 3.67
C GLY A 7 10.56 15.52 3.55
N ASN A 8 10.22 15.93 2.32
CA ASN A 8 9.35 17.10 2.03
C ASN A 8 7.89 16.78 1.64
N GLN A 9 7.43 15.54 1.87
CA GLN A 9 6.07 15.04 1.55
C GLN A 9 5.54 15.27 0.10
N LYS A 10 6.37 15.77 -0.84
CA LYS A 10 6.08 15.82 -2.28
C LYS A 10 6.49 14.49 -2.95
N HIS A 11 6.14 14.32 -4.24
CA HIS A 11 6.51 13.12 -5.03
C HIS A 11 7.97 12.73 -4.79
N PHE A 12 8.25 11.42 -4.64
CA PHE A 12 9.62 10.93 -4.56
C PHE A 12 10.45 11.48 -5.73
N PRO A 13 11.57 12.19 -5.45
CA PRO A 13 12.57 12.55 -6.45
C PRO A 13 13.01 11.33 -7.28
N LEU A 14 13.60 11.57 -8.45
CA LEU A 14 14.12 10.49 -9.29
C LEU A 14 15.13 9.62 -8.52
N ASP A 15 16.01 10.24 -7.74
CA ASP A 15 17.03 9.54 -6.95
C ASP A 15 16.40 8.64 -5.86
N ASP A 16 15.36 9.11 -5.18
CA ASP A 16 14.63 8.31 -4.20
C ASP A 16 13.98 7.09 -4.86
N ARG A 17 13.42 7.24 -6.06
CA ARG A 17 12.83 6.12 -6.82
C ARG A 17 13.88 5.10 -7.24
N ILE A 18 15.02 5.57 -7.75
CA ILE A 18 16.17 4.71 -8.10
C ILE A 18 16.68 3.98 -6.85
N TYR A 19 16.74 4.65 -5.72
CA TYR A 19 17.16 4.04 -4.45
C TYR A 19 16.19 2.94 -4.01
N ILE A 20 14.87 3.18 -4.08
CA ILE A 20 13.84 2.18 -3.75
C ILE A 20 14.02 0.94 -4.62
N GLU A 21 14.09 1.11 -5.94
CA GLU A 21 14.23 0.01 -6.90
C GLU A 21 15.49 -0.82 -6.62
N ASN A 22 16.65 -0.17 -6.51
CA ASN A 22 17.92 -0.84 -6.22
C ASN A 22 17.90 -1.56 -4.87
N SER A 23 17.23 -0.99 -3.87
CA SER A 23 17.16 -1.59 -2.54
C SER A 23 16.23 -2.81 -2.52
N LEU A 24 15.11 -2.75 -3.23
CA LEU A 24 14.21 -3.90 -3.41
C LEU A 24 14.90 -5.03 -4.16
N ASN A 25 15.64 -4.72 -5.24
CA ASN A 25 16.42 -5.72 -5.99
C ASN A 25 17.52 -6.38 -5.14
N LYS A 26 17.99 -5.70 -4.09
CA LYS A 26 18.94 -6.23 -3.10
C LYS A 26 18.26 -6.96 -1.93
N GLY A 27 16.94 -7.05 -1.90
CA GLY A 27 16.18 -7.72 -0.85
C GLY A 27 16.04 -6.93 0.45
N TYR A 28 16.28 -5.62 0.45
CA TYR A 28 16.05 -4.80 1.66
C TYR A 28 14.56 -4.71 1.99
N SER A 29 14.24 -4.75 3.28
CA SER A 29 12.86 -4.59 3.74
C SER A 29 12.36 -3.16 3.52
N PHE A 30 11.06 -3.02 3.25
CA PHE A 30 10.40 -1.71 3.15
C PHE A 30 10.69 -0.83 4.37
N LYS A 31 10.73 -1.39 5.58
CA LYS A 31 11.05 -0.64 6.80
C LYS A 31 12.42 0.03 6.75
N VAL A 32 13.46 -0.67 6.26
CA VAL A 32 14.82 -0.12 6.15
C VAL A 32 14.87 0.96 5.06
N ILE A 33 14.24 0.70 3.91
CA ILE A 33 14.18 1.64 2.78
C ILE A 33 13.45 2.93 3.19
N ALA A 34 12.30 2.78 3.83
CA ALA A 34 11.44 3.88 4.26
C ALA A 34 12.14 4.74 5.33
N LYS A 35 12.83 4.09 6.28
CA LYS A 35 13.68 4.75 7.27
C LYS A 35 14.77 5.61 6.62
N TYR A 36 15.46 5.09 5.62
CA TYR A 36 16.51 5.82 4.88
C TYR A 36 15.97 7.06 4.17
N LEU A 37 14.77 6.97 3.59
CA LEU A 37 14.11 8.06 2.86
C LEU A 37 13.37 9.06 3.77
N CYS A 38 13.44 8.89 5.09
CA CYS A 38 12.62 9.63 6.06
C CYS A 38 11.12 9.58 5.76
N LYS A 39 10.63 8.46 5.23
CA LYS A 39 9.21 8.19 5.00
C LYS A 39 8.85 6.99 5.83
N ASN A 40 7.96 7.11 6.81
CA ASN A 40 7.53 5.96 7.58
C ASN A 40 6.03 5.78 7.36
N PRO A 41 5.61 4.92 6.42
CA PRO A 41 4.20 4.60 6.26
C PRO A 41 3.73 3.85 7.51
N THR A 42 2.56 4.23 8.01
CA THR A 42 1.85 3.46 9.02
C THR A 42 1.36 2.14 8.42
N GLN A 43 1.03 1.16 9.26
CA GLN A 43 0.37 -0.07 8.78
C GLN A 43 -0.90 0.27 7.99
N TRP A 44 -1.57 1.36 8.35
CA TRP A 44 -2.77 1.80 7.64
C TRP A 44 -2.45 2.27 6.21
N ASP A 45 -1.42 3.09 6.03
CA ASP A 45 -0.99 3.55 4.70
C ASP A 45 -0.65 2.37 3.79
N VAL A 46 0.02 1.35 4.34
CA VAL A 46 0.37 0.12 3.62
C VAL A 46 -0.88 -0.65 3.22
N ASN A 47 -1.81 -0.88 4.15
CA ASN A 47 -3.05 -1.62 3.88
C ASN A 47 -3.89 -0.93 2.80
N MET A 48 -3.99 0.41 2.83
CA MET A 48 -4.66 1.17 1.78
C MET A 48 -4.04 0.88 0.42
N ILE A 49 -2.74 1.11 0.27
CA ILE A 49 -2.04 0.90 -1.00
C ILE A 49 -2.21 -0.53 -1.50
N VAL A 50 -2.01 -1.52 -0.63
CA VAL A 50 -2.13 -2.95 -0.96
C VAL A 50 -3.55 -3.30 -1.41
N ASN A 51 -4.58 -2.81 -0.73
CA ASN A 51 -5.98 -3.13 -1.07
C ASN A 51 -6.38 -2.56 -2.43
N HIS A 52 -5.95 -1.36 -2.79
CA HIS A 52 -6.21 -0.80 -4.12
C HIS A 52 -5.44 -1.56 -5.22
N ILE A 53 -4.17 -1.90 -5.00
CA ILE A 53 -3.36 -2.68 -5.96
C ILE A 53 -3.96 -4.08 -6.16
N ASN A 54 -4.32 -4.76 -5.07
CA ASN A 54 -4.86 -6.12 -5.12
C ASN A 54 -6.31 -6.18 -5.58
N SER A 55 -6.96 -5.03 -5.75
CA SER A 55 -8.31 -4.87 -6.30
C SER A 55 -8.32 -4.61 -7.81
N THR A 56 -7.16 -4.70 -8.47
CA THR A 56 -7.02 -4.50 -9.91
C THR A 56 -6.97 -5.85 -10.65
N PRO A 57 -7.83 -6.08 -11.67
CA PRO A 57 -7.80 -7.29 -12.50
C PRO A 57 -6.45 -7.52 -13.17
N ARG A 58 -6.04 -8.78 -13.32
CA ARG A 58 -4.80 -9.14 -14.04
C ARG A 58 -5.06 -10.18 -15.10
N ASN A 59 -4.56 -9.95 -16.31
CA ASN A 59 -4.63 -10.92 -17.40
C ASN A 59 -3.97 -12.25 -17.04
N SER A 60 -2.91 -12.20 -16.21
CA SER A 60 -2.22 -13.40 -15.70
C SER A 60 -3.03 -14.21 -14.68
N LEU A 61 -4.18 -13.69 -14.24
CA LEU A 61 -5.08 -14.33 -13.27
C LEU A 61 -6.47 -14.53 -13.89
N ASP A 62 -6.56 -14.77 -15.20
CA ASP A 62 -7.82 -14.90 -15.93
C ASP A 62 -8.78 -13.72 -15.69
N VAL A 63 -8.20 -12.51 -15.62
CA VAL A 63 -8.92 -11.25 -15.37
C VAL A 63 -9.55 -11.19 -13.96
N LYS A 64 -9.17 -12.09 -13.04
CA LYS A 64 -9.47 -11.96 -11.61
C LYS A 64 -8.55 -10.94 -10.95
N THR A 65 -9.00 -10.39 -9.83
CA THR A 65 -8.11 -9.59 -8.98
C THR A 65 -7.27 -10.50 -8.08
N PRO A 66 -6.07 -10.06 -7.65
CA PRO A 66 -5.31 -10.77 -6.62
C PRO A 66 -6.11 -10.98 -5.33
N TYR A 67 -6.98 -10.04 -4.95
CA TYR A 67 -7.88 -10.21 -3.81
C TYR A 67 -8.81 -11.40 -4.02
N ASP A 68 -9.49 -11.48 -5.16
CA ASP A 68 -10.45 -12.57 -5.44
C ASP A 68 -9.73 -13.93 -5.46
N SER A 69 -8.53 -13.97 -6.04
CA SER A 69 -7.68 -15.17 -6.06
C SER A 69 -7.27 -15.60 -4.64
N ALA A 70 -6.94 -14.64 -3.77
CA ALA A 70 -6.60 -14.90 -2.37
C ALA A 70 -7.82 -15.36 -1.54
N LEU A 71 -8.99 -14.77 -1.78
CA LEU A 71 -10.24 -15.16 -1.13
C LEU A 71 -10.62 -16.60 -1.49
N GLU A 72 -10.52 -16.97 -2.76
CA GLU A 72 -10.76 -18.33 -3.25
C GLU A 72 -9.77 -19.33 -2.67
N SER A 73 -8.48 -18.97 -2.58
CA SER A 73 -7.42 -19.87 -2.15
C SER A 73 -7.35 -20.06 -0.63
N PHE A 74 -7.59 -19.01 0.15
CA PHE A 74 -7.31 -18.99 1.60
C PHE A 74 -8.56 -18.80 2.47
N GLY A 75 -9.70 -18.48 1.88
CA GLY A 75 -10.95 -18.26 2.58
C GLY A 75 -11.06 -16.92 3.31
N GLU A 76 -12.28 -16.60 3.71
CA GLU A 76 -12.64 -15.27 4.24
C GLU A 76 -11.94 -14.94 5.56
N ASN A 77 -11.80 -15.91 6.46
CA ASN A 77 -11.15 -15.72 7.77
C ASN A 77 -9.69 -15.29 7.61
N THR A 78 -8.96 -15.89 6.67
CA THR A 78 -7.55 -15.57 6.43
C THR A 78 -7.40 -14.18 5.82
N VAL A 79 -8.22 -13.86 4.80
CA VAL A 79 -8.22 -12.54 4.14
C VAL A 79 -8.56 -11.43 5.13
N LYS A 80 -9.54 -11.66 6.02
CA LYS A 80 -9.89 -10.73 7.11
C LYS A 80 -8.76 -10.56 8.12
N ALA A 81 -8.13 -11.65 8.55
CA ALA A 81 -7.00 -11.59 9.49
C ALA A 81 -5.80 -10.82 8.93
N LEU A 82 -5.57 -10.92 7.62
CA LEU A 82 -4.55 -10.14 6.89
C LEU A 82 -5.00 -8.69 6.57
N GLN A 83 -6.19 -8.28 7.01
CA GLN A 83 -6.75 -6.95 6.80
C GLN A 83 -6.90 -6.56 5.32
N LEU A 84 -7.04 -7.57 4.45
CA LEU A 84 -7.27 -7.37 3.03
C LEU A 84 -8.74 -7.02 2.79
N LYS A 85 -8.97 -6.06 1.89
CA LYS A 85 -10.31 -5.62 1.50
C LYS A 85 -10.39 -5.46 -0.01
N ARG A 86 -11.51 -5.90 -0.59
CA ARG A 86 -11.88 -5.59 -1.97
C ARG A 86 -12.30 -4.12 -2.05
N VAL A 87 -11.72 -3.38 -2.98
CA VAL A 87 -12.11 -2.00 -3.34
C VAL A 87 -12.93 -2.06 -4.62
N SER A 88 -14.08 -1.36 -4.69
CA SER A 88 -14.89 -1.34 -5.91
C SER A 88 -14.07 -0.88 -7.12
N PRO A 89 -14.24 -1.44 -8.34
CA PRO A 89 -13.49 -1.03 -9.53
C PRO A 89 -13.47 0.49 -9.77
N ASP A 90 -14.59 1.18 -9.54
CA ASP A 90 -14.70 2.64 -9.73
C ASP A 90 -13.95 3.46 -8.66
N GLU A 91 -13.63 2.84 -7.52
CA GLU A 91 -12.91 3.44 -6.40
C GLU A 91 -11.43 3.06 -6.37
N VAL A 92 -10.99 2.15 -7.26
CA VAL A 92 -9.58 1.80 -7.39
C VAL A 92 -8.80 3.02 -7.87
N ASN A 93 -7.83 3.44 -7.06
CA ASN A 93 -6.90 4.49 -7.40
C ASN A 93 -5.50 3.86 -7.36
N LEU A 94 -4.74 4.02 -8.44
CA LEU A 94 -3.36 3.52 -8.55
C LEU A 94 -2.37 4.68 -8.67
N THR A 95 -2.84 5.91 -8.48
CA THR A 95 -1.98 7.08 -8.53
C THR A 95 -1.14 7.18 -7.25
N PRO A 96 0.03 7.82 -7.32
CA PRO A 96 0.85 8.07 -6.12
C PRO A 96 0.16 8.89 -5.02
N LYS A 97 -0.99 9.51 -5.32
CA LYS A 97 -1.78 10.31 -4.35
C LYS A 97 -2.36 9.45 -3.21
N LEU A 98 -2.47 8.13 -3.38
CA LEU A 98 -2.94 7.25 -2.31
C LEU A 98 -2.11 7.33 -1.04
N SER A 99 -0.80 7.49 -1.18
CA SER A 99 0.14 7.66 -0.06
C SER A 99 0.00 9.00 0.69
N ARG A 100 -0.95 9.86 0.27
CA ARG A 100 -1.15 11.22 0.80
C ARG A 100 -2.49 11.43 1.49
N PHE A 101 -3.38 10.44 1.54
CA PHE A 101 -4.66 10.63 2.22
C PHE A 101 -4.43 10.79 3.72
N ASN A 102 -4.67 12.02 4.19
CA ASN A 102 -4.56 12.44 5.59
C ASN A 102 -5.33 11.51 6.53
N HIS A 103 -4.66 11.12 7.61
CA HIS A 103 -5.12 10.21 8.67
C HIS A 103 -6.39 10.66 9.42
N GLU A 104 -6.83 11.92 9.28
CA GLU A 104 -7.87 12.51 10.15
C GLU A 104 -9.32 12.35 9.68
N LEU A 105 -9.58 12.19 8.38
CA LEU A 105 -10.96 12.24 7.85
C LEU A 105 -11.60 10.87 7.63
N THR A 106 -10.81 9.82 7.39
CA THR A 106 -11.35 8.48 7.08
C THR A 106 -11.67 7.67 8.33
N TYR A 107 -11.01 7.94 9.47
CA TYR A 107 -11.17 7.16 10.70
C TYR A 107 -12.54 7.37 11.37
N LYS A 108 -13.14 8.55 11.24
CA LYS A 108 -14.48 8.84 11.80
C LYS A 108 -15.61 8.07 11.09
N ASN A 109 -15.43 7.76 9.80
CA ASN A 109 -16.47 7.13 8.99
C ASN A 109 -16.33 5.59 8.94
N LEU A 110 -15.13 5.03 9.12
CA LEU A 110 -14.95 3.57 9.05
C LEU A 110 -15.18 2.84 10.38
N LEU A 111 -15.05 3.53 11.52
CA LEU A 111 -15.42 2.95 12.84
C LEU A 111 -16.91 3.03 13.14
N SER A 112 -17.66 3.93 12.50
CA SER A 112 -19.13 3.98 12.64
C SER A 112 -19.81 2.78 11.99
N ASP A 113 -19.19 2.21 10.97
CA ASP A 113 -19.71 1.06 10.19
C ASP A 113 -19.32 -0.30 10.81
N TRP A 114 -18.65 -0.28 11.97
CA TRP A 114 -18.20 -1.46 12.70
C TRP A 114 -18.89 -1.66 14.05
N LYS A 115 -20.10 -1.09 14.20
CA LYS A 115 -21.08 -1.42 15.25
C LYS A 115 -22.27 -2.14 14.64
#